data_AF-A0A1J5R2V5-F1
#
_entry.id   AF-A0A1J5R2V5-F1
#
_cell.length_a   1.000
_cell.length_b   1.000
_cell.length_c   1.000
_cell.angle_alpha   90.00
_cell.angle_beta   90.00
_cell.angle_gamma   90.00
#
_symmetry.space_group_name_H-M   'P 1'
#
loop_
_entity.id
_entity.type
_entity.pdbx_description
1 polymer ?
#
loop_
_entity_poly.entity_id
_entity_poly.type
_entity_poly.pdbx_seq_one_letter_code
_entity_poly.pdbx_strand_id
1 'polypeptide(L)'
;MMGAMTLPGGTSVDLAVPQHAVDQREPDYASWAMRVVAALLDAAIAAGVAFLAPVGIGTQFPFLGEPASFTGATPPMTSWIHNPWVVTVVAVTLVMQAYLGVTPGKLLMGIAVVNEADARPLGLVRTALRWLAHLVDGLFFIGYLRPLWNARRKTFADSIVGSVVLATRRPRPHRWLTSRSAPDVGPPVAWEAAATPTWRPAVTWLAALACGLGGLFGFGPSTTESRAPADLTCRMTTPDAGAAGLTGATLHTSTMSGQITRLGVTRLLGEPPQDVTATWDWSGILSQNDEVTLRLVVTGADGTSSTHDLLSGGISTGDMTMMIPSDALRGLGDPWSWAASIIINGVESPPCVGNVSGSFT
;
A
#
# COMPACT_ATOMS: atom_id res chain seq x y z
N MET A 1 42.28 -16.58 -40.93
CA MET A 1 42.65 -17.33 -42.15
C MET A 1 41.36 -17.66 -42.88
N MET A 2 41.05 -16.94 -43.97
CA MET A 2 39.88 -17.22 -44.81
C MET A 2 40.24 -18.39 -45.73
N GLY A 3 39.44 -19.45 -45.72
CA GLY A 3 39.54 -20.54 -46.68
C GLY A 3 38.89 -20.13 -47.99
N ALA A 4 39.69 -19.84 -49.01
CA ALA A 4 39.19 -19.68 -50.37
C ALA A 4 39.00 -21.07 -50.99
N MET A 5 37.76 -21.45 -51.28
CA MET A 5 37.46 -22.62 -52.08
C MET A 5 37.35 -22.18 -53.54
N THR A 6 38.35 -22.50 -54.35
CA THR A 6 38.38 -22.22 -55.79
C THR A 6 37.67 -23.32 -56.57
N LEU A 7 36.59 -22.98 -57.26
CA LEU A 7 36.00 -23.84 -58.28
C LEU A 7 36.79 -23.74 -59.60
N PRO A 8 36.85 -24.80 -60.42
CA PRO A 8 37.54 -24.77 -61.71
C PRO A 8 36.72 -23.92 -62.68
N GLY A 9 37.18 -22.70 -62.97
CA GLY A 9 36.46 -21.76 -63.84
C GLY A 9 36.85 -20.29 -63.72
N GLY A 10 37.79 -19.91 -62.83
CA GLY A 10 38.39 -18.57 -62.82
C GLY A 10 37.49 -17.41 -62.40
N THR A 11 36.20 -17.65 -62.11
CA THR A 11 35.31 -16.65 -61.52
C THR A 11 35.35 -16.78 -60.00
N SER A 12 36.16 -15.93 -59.37
CA SER A 12 36.01 -15.65 -57.94
C SER A 12 34.69 -14.89 -57.75
N VAL A 13 33.64 -15.60 -57.34
CA VAL A 13 32.45 -14.94 -56.79
C VAL A 13 32.81 -14.52 -55.38
N ASP A 14 33.11 -13.25 -55.21
CA ASP A 14 33.21 -12.63 -53.89
C ASP A 14 31.80 -12.72 -53.29
N LEU A 15 31.59 -13.70 -52.40
CA LEU A 15 30.42 -13.72 -51.52
C LEU A 15 30.63 -12.63 -50.47
N ALA A 16 30.58 -11.38 -50.92
CA ALA A 16 30.42 -10.23 -50.04
C ALA A 16 29.06 -10.42 -49.35
N VAL A 17 29.08 -11.07 -48.18
CA VAL A 17 27.97 -11.01 -47.24
C VAL A 17 27.73 -9.52 -47.02
N PRO A 18 26.56 -8.97 -47.38
CA PRO A 18 26.29 -7.56 -47.16
C PRO A 18 26.34 -7.33 -45.66
N GLN A 19 27.44 -6.74 -45.19
CA GLN A 19 27.56 -6.20 -43.85
C GLN A 19 26.48 -5.12 -43.77
N HIS A 20 25.32 -5.47 -43.20
CA HIS A 20 24.30 -4.48 -42.88
C HIS A 20 24.99 -3.48 -41.96
N ALA A 21 25.22 -2.26 -42.45
CA ALA A 21 25.81 -1.21 -41.66
C ALA A 21 24.90 -1.00 -40.44
N VAL A 22 25.39 -1.37 -39.25
CA VAL A 22 24.66 -1.15 -38.00
C VAL A 22 24.43 0.34 -37.87
N ASP A 23 23.16 0.74 -37.86
CA ASP A 23 22.75 2.13 -37.71
C ASP A 23 23.21 2.67 -36.34
N GLN A 24 24.05 3.70 -36.36
CA GLN A 24 24.64 4.35 -35.19
C GLN A 24 23.84 5.57 -34.72
N ARG A 25 22.57 5.70 -35.14
CA ARG A 25 21.68 6.76 -34.64
C ARG A 25 21.70 6.82 -33.11
N GLU A 26 21.73 8.04 -32.59
CA GLU A 26 21.72 8.30 -31.15
C GLU A 26 20.49 7.64 -30.51
N PRO A 27 20.62 7.07 -29.30
CA PRO A 27 19.48 6.45 -28.63
C PRO A 27 18.35 7.44 -28.37
N ASP A 28 17.14 7.05 -28.76
CA ASP A 28 15.94 7.84 -28.46
C ASP A 28 15.63 7.75 -26.96
N TYR A 29 15.86 8.84 -26.22
CA TYR A 29 15.56 8.89 -24.79
C TYR A 29 14.06 9.09 -24.54
N ALA A 30 13.51 8.31 -23.61
CA ALA A 30 12.10 8.44 -23.21
C ALA A 30 11.81 9.83 -22.66
N SER A 31 10.76 10.48 -23.19
CA SER A 31 10.28 11.78 -22.73
C SER A 31 9.82 11.73 -21.27
N TRP A 32 9.85 12.89 -20.61
CA TRP A 32 9.36 13.02 -19.24
C TRP A 32 7.90 12.55 -19.12
N ALA A 33 7.04 12.95 -20.05
CA ALA A 33 5.63 12.56 -20.05
C ALA A 33 5.44 11.03 -20.14
N MET A 34 6.16 10.33 -21.03
CA MET A 34 6.08 8.86 -21.09
C MET A 34 6.48 8.19 -19.78
N ARG A 35 7.48 8.74 -19.08
CA ARG A 35 7.90 8.24 -17.77
C ARG A 35 6.82 8.48 -16.71
N VAL A 36 6.18 9.64 -16.72
CA VAL A 36 5.07 9.97 -15.80
C VAL A 36 3.88 9.05 -16.03
N VAL A 37 3.43 8.87 -17.27
CA VAL A 37 2.29 7.98 -17.52
C VAL A 37 2.64 6.52 -17.19
N ALA A 38 3.86 6.06 -17.47
CA ALA A 38 4.32 4.74 -17.00
C ALA A 38 4.25 4.60 -15.48
N ALA A 39 4.69 5.62 -14.73
CA ALA A 39 4.64 5.62 -13.27
C ALA A 39 3.20 5.63 -12.73
N LEU A 40 2.29 6.40 -13.36
CA LEU A 40 0.86 6.41 -13.01
C LEU A 40 0.19 5.05 -13.25
N LEU A 41 0.54 4.37 -14.34
CA LEU A 41 0.05 3.01 -14.64
C LEU A 41 0.56 1.99 -13.60
N ASP A 42 1.84 2.08 -13.22
CA ASP A 42 2.41 1.24 -12.16
C ASP A 42 1.73 1.53 -10.80
N ALA A 43 1.44 2.81 -10.51
CA ALA A 43 0.71 3.22 -9.30
C ALA A 43 -0.74 2.74 -9.29
N ALA A 44 -1.42 2.72 -10.44
CA ALA A 44 -2.76 2.16 -10.57
C ALA A 44 -2.80 0.66 -10.22
N ILE A 45 -1.84 -0.12 -10.71
CA ILE A 45 -1.71 -1.54 -10.33
C ILE A 45 -1.56 -1.66 -8.82
N ALA A 46 -0.62 -0.93 -8.23
CA ALA A 46 -0.37 -1.02 -6.81
C ALA A 46 -1.56 -0.56 -5.95
N ALA A 47 -2.29 0.48 -6.35
CA ALA A 47 -3.49 0.92 -5.66
C ALA A 47 -4.59 -0.17 -5.69
N GLY A 48 -4.81 -0.81 -6.83
CA GLY A 48 -5.73 -1.95 -6.93
C GLY A 48 -5.27 -3.16 -6.11
N VAL A 49 -3.97 -3.47 -6.12
CA VAL A 49 -3.38 -4.53 -5.31
C VAL A 49 -3.53 -4.25 -3.81
N ALA A 50 -3.32 -3.00 -3.37
CA ALA A 50 -3.54 -2.58 -1.99
C ALA A 50 -5.01 -2.78 -1.58
N PHE A 51 -5.95 -2.35 -2.42
CA PHE A 51 -7.38 -2.55 -2.18
C PHE A 51 -7.75 -4.03 -2.04
N LEU A 52 -7.14 -4.90 -2.87
CA LEU A 52 -7.42 -6.34 -2.88
C LEU A 52 -6.66 -7.13 -1.80
N ALA A 53 -5.61 -6.58 -1.18
CA ALA A 53 -4.76 -7.32 -0.24
C ALA A 53 -5.46 -7.58 1.09
N PRO A 54 -5.53 -8.79 1.68
CA PRO A 54 -6.48 -9.13 2.76
C PRO A 54 -6.54 -8.22 4.01
N VAL A 55 -5.47 -7.49 4.34
CA VAL A 55 -5.30 -6.76 5.62
C VAL A 55 -5.86 -5.33 5.58
N GLY A 56 -7.09 -5.16 5.06
CA GLY A 56 -7.77 -3.85 5.04
C GLY A 56 -7.17 -2.83 4.06
N ILE A 57 -7.85 -1.70 3.90
CA ILE A 57 -7.37 -0.57 3.08
C ILE A 57 -6.41 0.26 3.92
N GLY A 58 -5.20 0.50 3.41
CA GLY A 58 -4.17 1.25 4.14
C GLY A 58 -2.76 0.68 4.04
N THR A 59 -2.56 -0.46 3.36
CA THR A 59 -1.21 -0.94 3.08
C THR A 59 -0.48 0.03 2.15
N GLN A 60 0.62 0.59 2.64
CA GLN A 60 1.48 1.44 1.83
C GLN A 60 2.11 0.62 0.70
N PHE A 61 2.53 1.27 -0.38
CA PHE A 61 3.48 0.68 -1.31
C PHE A 61 4.81 1.40 -1.19
N PRO A 62 5.94 0.75 -1.47
CA PRO A 62 7.25 1.39 -1.49
C PRO A 62 7.43 2.31 -2.71
N PHE A 63 6.45 3.15 -3.02
CA PHE A 63 6.66 4.27 -3.94
C PHE A 63 7.37 5.39 -3.19
N LEU A 64 8.31 6.05 -3.86
CA LEU A 64 9.13 7.14 -3.28
C LEU A 64 8.40 8.48 -3.31
N GLY A 65 7.08 8.44 -3.34
CA GLY A 65 6.19 9.57 -3.14
C GLY A 65 5.04 9.09 -2.26
N GLU A 66 4.61 9.95 -1.34
CA GLU A 66 3.41 9.72 -0.53
C GLU A 66 2.26 9.30 -1.47
N PRO A 67 1.55 8.18 -1.19
CA PRO A 67 0.29 7.95 -1.86
C PRO A 67 -0.57 9.17 -1.55
N ALA A 68 -1.01 9.89 -2.59
CA ALA A 68 -1.96 10.97 -2.42
C ALA A 68 -3.24 10.35 -1.82
N SER A 69 -3.40 10.51 -0.51
CA SER A 69 -4.59 10.10 0.23
C SER A 69 -5.73 11.03 -0.15
N PHE A 70 -6.44 10.73 -1.24
CA PHE A 70 -7.58 11.52 -1.70
C PHE A 70 -8.83 11.37 -0.81
N THR A 71 -8.81 10.49 0.18
CA THR A 71 -9.99 10.13 0.97
C THR A 71 -10.05 10.77 2.36
N GLY A 72 -9.09 11.63 2.75
CA GLY A 72 -9.11 12.37 4.03
C GLY A 72 -8.98 11.54 5.32
N ALA A 73 -9.27 10.23 5.26
CA ALA A 73 -8.96 9.26 6.30
C ALA A 73 -7.55 8.70 6.07
N THR A 74 -6.67 8.86 7.05
CA THR A 74 -5.41 8.10 7.14
C THR A 74 -5.71 6.82 7.92
N PRO A 75 -6.03 5.69 7.27
CA PRO A 75 -6.14 4.42 7.98
C PRO A 75 -4.80 4.10 8.67
N PRO A 76 -4.80 3.33 9.77
CA PRO A 76 -3.57 2.84 10.38
C PRO A 76 -2.73 2.15 9.30
N MET A 77 -1.58 2.75 9.01
CA MET A 77 -0.75 2.34 7.89
C MET A 77 0.01 1.08 8.29
N THR A 78 -0.45 -0.07 7.82
CA THR A 78 0.30 -1.32 7.92
C THR A 78 1.50 -1.25 6.98
N SER A 79 2.70 -1.48 7.53
CA SER A 79 3.91 -1.51 6.71
C SER A 79 3.80 -2.61 5.66
N TRP A 80 4.10 -2.25 4.41
CA TRP A 80 3.94 -3.10 3.23
C TRP A 80 4.70 -4.43 3.33
N ILE A 81 5.79 -4.46 4.10
CA ILE A 81 6.62 -5.64 4.32
C ILE A 81 5.88 -6.77 5.06
N HIS A 82 4.84 -6.43 5.83
CA HIS A 82 4.02 -7.43 6.54
C HIS A 82 2.87 -7.97 5.68
N ASN A 83 2.70 -7.45 4.47
CA ASN A 83 1.65 -7.88 3.55
C ASN A 83 2.27 -8.73 2.41
N PRO A 84 2.18 -10.07 2.46
CA PRO A 84 2.84 -10.94 1.49
C PRO A 84 2.37 -10.71 0.05
N TRP A 85 1.13 -10.25 -0.14
CA TRP A 85 0.56 -9.91 -1.44
C TRP A 85 1.29 -8.71 -2.05
N VAL A 86 1.49 -7.64 -1.26
CA VAL A 86 2.21 -6.44 -1.68
C VAL A 86 3.69 -6.73 -1.91
N VAL A 87 4.33 -7.47 -1.00
CA VAL A 87 5.74 -7.91 -1.14
C VAL A 87 5.95 -8.67 -2.45
N THR A 88 5.03 -9.55 -2.81
CA THR A 88 5.13 -10.33 -4.07
C THR A 88 5.08 -9.42 -5.29
N VAL A 89 4.14 -8.46 -5.34
CA VAL A 89 4.03 -7.51 -6.46
C VAL A 89 5.26 -6.62 -6.58
N VAL A 90 5.79 -6.14 -5.45
CA VAL A 90 7.04 -5.35 -5.41
C VAL A 90 8.22 -6.19 -5.90
N ALA A 91 8.35 -7.44 -5.45
CA ALA A 91 9.42 -8.33 -5.87
C ALA A 91 9.36 -8.64 -7.38
N VAL A 92 8.18 -8.95 -7.90
CA VAL A 92 7.97 -9.23 -9.33
C VAL A 92 8.32 -8.01 -10.18
N THR A 93 7.82 -6.83 -9.82
CA THR A 93 8.10 -5.58 -10.56
C THR A 93 9.59 -5.21 -10.51
N LEU A 94 10.25 -5.41 -9.36
CA LEU A 94 11.69 -5.21 -9.20
C LEU A 94 12.50 -6.16 -10.11
N VAL A 95 12.15 -7.45 -10.13
CA VAL A 95 12.81 -8.47 -10.97
C VAL A 95 12.60 -8.17 -12.46
N MET A 96 11.38 -7.80 -12.85
CA MET A 96 11.09 -7.40 -14.24
C MET A 96 11.95 -6.19 -14.64
N GLN A 97 12.02 -5.15 -13.81
CA GLN A 97 12.81 -3.97 -14.15
C GLN A 97 14.31 -4.29 -14.17
N ALA A 98 14.78 -5.14 -13.27
CA ALA A 98 16.17 -5.56 -13.18
C ALA A 98 16.67 -6.30 -14.43
N TYR A 99 15.89 -7.26 -14.94
CA TYR A 99 16.34 -8.17 -16.00
C TYR A 99 15.76 -7.89 -17.38
N LEU A 100 14.64 -7.17 -17.44
CA LEU A 100 13.97 -6.80 -18.69
C LEU A 100 13.98 -5.28 -18.95
N GLY A 101 14.38 -4.47 -17.96
CA GLY A 101 14.38 -3.02 -18.04
C GLY A 101 12.99 -2.38 -17.94
N VAL A 102 11.95 -3.17 -17.66
CA VAL A 102 10.55 -2.73 -17.77
C VAL A 102 9.73 -3.12 -16.54
N THR A 103 8.72 -2.32 -16.24
CA THR A 103 7.57 -2.62 -15.38
C THR A 103 6.30 -2.66 -16.26
N PRO A 104 5.13 -3.10 -15.76
CA PRO A 104 3.89 -3.11 -16.55
C PRO A 104 3.58 -1.77 -17.23
N GLY A 105 3.66 -0.63 -16.53
CA GLY A 105 3.44 0.69 -17.11
C GLY A 105 4.49 1.07 -18.16
N LYS A 106 5.76 0.70 -17.93
CA LYS A 106 6.85 0.93 -18.89
C LYS A 106 6.71 0.05 -20.15
N LEU A 107 6.20 -1.18 -20.02
CA LEU A 107 5.86 -2.05 -21.15
C LEU A 107 4.81 -1.41 -22.06
N LEU A 108 3.75 -0.83 -21.46
CA LEU A 108 2.68 -0.15 -22.18
C LEU A 108 3.22 1.08 -22.94
N MET A 109 4.00 1.91 -22.23
CA MET A 109 4.63 3.10 -22.81
C MET A 109 5.75 2.79 -23.81
N GLY A 110 6.20 1.53 -23.89
CA GLY A 110 7.29 1.14 -24.77
C GLY A 110 8.61 1.80 -24.39
N ILE A 111 8.89 1.90 -23.09
CA ILE A 111 10.13 2.47 -22.56
C ILE A 111 10.89 1.43 -21.73
N ALA A 112 12.22 1.55 -21.68
CA ALA A 112 13.06 0.63 -20.92
C ALA A 112 14.19 1.35 -20.17
N VAL A 113 14.39 0.97 -18.92
CA VAL A 113 15.49 1.37 -18.05
C VAL A 113 16.70 0.50 -18.33
N VAL A 114 17.80 1.11 -18.72
CA VAL A 114 19.04 0.41 -19.08
C VAL A 114 20.26 1.12 -18.51
N ASN A 115 21.38 0.39 -18.46
CA ASN A 115 22.71 0.93 -18.23
C ASN A 115 23.12 1.78 -19.43
N GLU A 116 23.62 2.98 -19.16
CA GLU A 116 24.09 3.90 -20.19
C GLU A 116 25.27 3.37 -21.01
N ALA A 117 26.12 2.53 -20.41
CA ALA A 117 27.35 2.06 -21.06
C ALA A 117 27.10 0.98 -22.12
N ASP A 118 26.10 0.11 -21.93
CA ASP A 118 25.89 -1.05 -22.81
C ASP A 118 24.42 -1.27 -23.24
N ALA A 119 23.52 -0.35 -22.89
CA ALA A 119 22.09 -0.37 -23.22
C ALA A 119 21.35 -1.65 -22.78
N ARG A 120 21.88 -2.36 -21.77
CA ARG A 120 21.25 -3.54 -21.17
C ARG A 120 20.57 -3.20 -19.85
N PRO A 121 19.54 -3.94 -19.42
CA PRO A 121 18.94 -3.81 -18.09
C PRO A 121 19.99 -3.79 -16.98
N LEU A 122 19.68 -3.10 -15.88
CA LEU A 122 20.65 -2.76 -14.84
C LEU A 122 21.09 -3.95 -13.97
N GLY A 123 20.28 -5.02 -13.93
CA GLY A 123 20.40 -6.07 -12.92
C GLY A 123 19.80 -5.66 -11.57
N LEU A 124 19.70 -6.62 -10.65
CA LEU A 124 18.93 -6.45 -9.41
C LEU A 124 19.50 -5.35 -8.50
N VAL A 125 20.82 -5.42 -8.22
CA VAL A 125 21.50 -4.50 -7.28
C VAL A 125 21.39 -3.05 -7.74
N ARG A 126 21.72 -2.76 -9.00
CA ARG A 126 21.65 -1.40 -9.53
C ARG A 126 20.21 -0.89 -9.63
N THR A 127 19.24 -1.77 -9.86
CA THR A 127 17.82 -1.38 -9.85
C THR A 127 17.36 -1.02 -8.43
N ALA A 128 17.76 -1.78 -7.42
CA ALA A 128 17.47 -1.47 -6.03
C ALA A 128 18.18 -0.18 -5.56
N LEU A 129 19.46 0.00 -5.91
CA LEU A 129 20.20 1.24 -5.64
C LEU A 129 19.57 2.44 -6.34
N ARG A 130 19.07 2.27 -7.56
CA ARG A 130 18.33 3.32 -8.28
C ARG A 130 17.07 3.72 -7.52
N TRP A 131 16.35 2.74 -6.98
CA TRP A 131 15.18 3.01 -6.14
C TRP A 131 15.59 3.82 -4.90
N LEU A 132 16.62 3.43 -4.17
CA LEU A 132 17.12 4.25 -3.04
C LEU A 132 17.59 5.64 -3.48
N ALA A 133 18.27 5.77 -4.62
CA ALA A 133 18.79 7.04 -5.12
C ALA A 133 17.68 8.02 -5.54
N HIS A 134 16.48 7.55 -5.85
CA HIS A 134 15.33 8.42 -6.10
C HIS A 134 14.84 9.16 -4.83
N LEU A 135 15.30 8.79 -3.63
CA LEU A 135 15.14 9.63 -2.43
C LEU A 135 15.80 11.01 -2.61
N VAL A 136 16.92 11.07 -3.34
CA VAL A 136 17.58 12.34 -3.69
C VAL A 136 16.72 13.16 -4.64
N ASP A 137 16.02 12.50 -5.57
CA ASP A 137 15.08 13.18 -6.47
C ASP A 137 13.88 13.75 -5.69
N GLY A 138 13.41 13.03 -4.66
CA GLY A 138 12.32 13.44 -3.77
C GLY A 138 12.68 14.61 -2.85
N LEU A 139 13.87 14.62 -2.24
CA LEU A 139 14.29 15.66 -1.28
C LEU A 139 14.23 17.07 -1.88
N PHE A 140 14.55 17.21 -3.17
CA PHE A 140 14.58 18.49 -3.84
C PHE A 140 13.37 18.73 -4.76
N PHE A 141 12.50 17.73 -4.98
CA PHE A 141 11.41 17.63 -5.98
C PHE A 141 11.80 17.89 -7.45
N ILE A 142 12.78 18.77 -7.68
CA ILE A 142 13.37 19.15 -8.95
C ILE A 142 14.05 17.98 -9.66
N GLY A 143 14.47 16.95 -8.92
CA GLY A 143 15.10 15.75 -9.49
C GLY A 143 14.17 14.99 -10.44
N TYR A 144 12.88 14.95 -10.12
CA TYR A 144 11.85 14.38 -11.00
C TYR A 144 11.57 15.22 -12.24
N LEU A 145 11.84 16.53 -12.20
CA LEU A 145 11.67 17.44 -13.32
C LEU A 145 12.92 17.52 -14.21
N ARG A 146 14.09 17.13 -13.69
CA ARG A 146 15.39 17.16 -14.40
C ARG A 146 15.39 16.57 -15.82
N PRO A 147 14.64 15.49 -16.13
CA PRO A 147 14.53 14.98 -17.49
C PRO A 147 13.99 15.97 -18.53
N LEU A 148 13.36 17.07 -18.11
CA LEU A 148 12.85 18.12 -19.01
C LEU A 148 13.97 18.95 -19.67
N TRP A 149 15.09 19.16 -18.98
CA TRP A 149 16.21 19.97 -19.48
C TRP A 149 17.54 19.23 -19.59
N ASN A 150 17.66 18.02 -19.02
CA ASN A 150 18.86 17.20 -19.19
C ASN A 150 18.91 16.59 -20.61
N ALA A 151 20.04 16.75 -21.32
CA ALA A 151 20.20 16.25 -22.68
C ALA A 151 19.91 14.74 -22.84
N ARG A 152 20.30 13.92 -21.85
CA ARG A 152 20.04 12.46 -21.81
C ARG A 152 18.78 12.11 -21.01
N ARG A 153 17.97 13.11 -20.68
CA ARG A 153 16.71 13.01 -19.90
C ARG A 153 16.86 12.27 -18.57
N LYS A 154 17.96 12.45 -17.84
CA LYS A 154 18.22 11.74 -16.57
C LYS A 154 17.65 12.44 -15.34
N THR A 155 17.21 11.67 -14.35
CA THR A 155 17.07 12.15 -12.96
C THR A 155 18.42 12.14 -12.22
N PHE A 156 18.48 12.61 -10.96
CA PHE A 156 19.70 12.45 -10.15
C PHE A 156 19.97 10.97 -9.87
N ALA A 157 18.94 10.18 -9.56
CA ALA A 157 19.07 8.74 -9.40
C ALA A 157 19.68 8.06 -10.63
N ASP A 158 19.18 8.41 -11.82
CA ASP A 158 19.72 7.92 -13.10
C ASP A 158 21.22 8.25 -13.25
N SER A 159 21.66 9.41 -12.78
CA SER A 159 23.07 9.81 -12.86
C SER A 159 23.95 9.08 -11.85
N ILE A 160 23.46 8.88 -10.63
CA ILE A 160 24.17 8.17 -9.56
C ILE A 160 24.45 6.72 -9.94
N VAL A 161 23.46 6.04 -10.53
CA VAL A 161 23.55 4.60 -10.86
C VAL A 161 23.99 4.31 -12.29
N GLY A 162 24.25 5.35 -13.10
CA GLY A 162 24.65 5.21 -14.49
C GLY A 162 23.56 4.62 -15.40
N SER A 163 22.29 5.00 -15.18
CA SER A 163 21.16 4.55 -15.99
C SER A 163 20.61 5.64 -16.90
N VAL A 164 19.97 5.19 -17.98
CA VAL A 164 19.15 6.00 -18.90
C VAL A 164 17.84 5.27 -19.16
N VAL A 165 16.83 6.00 -19.64
CA VAL A 165 15.56 5.40 -20.08
C VAL A 165 15.40 5.66 -21.56
N LEU A 166 15.29 4.59 -22.33
CA LEU A 166 15.16 4.60 -23.78
C LEU A 166 13.70 4.40 -24.18
N ALA A 167 13.29 5.04 -25.28
CA ALA A 167 12.00 4.85 -25.93
C ALA A 167 12.08 3.64 -26.86
N THR A 168 12.03 2.43 -26.29
CA THR A 168 12.12 1.19 -27.07
C THR A 168 11.29 0.05 -26.50
N ARG A 169 10.72 -0.72 -27.42
CA ARG A 169 10.07 -2.00 -27.16
C ARG A 169 11.03 -3.18 -27.36
N ARG A 170 12.32 -2.93 -27.55
CA ARG A 170 13.35 -3.94 -27.85
C ARG A 170 14.68 -3.65 -27.10
N PRO A 171 14.67 -3.40 -25.77
CA PRO A 171 15.93 -3.29 -25.03
C PRO A 171 16.77 -4.55 -25.21
N ARG A 172 18.10 -4.38 -25.25
CA ARG A 172 19.02 -5.50 -25.28
C ARG A 172 18.79 -6.39 -24.05
N PRO A 173 18.77 -7.72 -24.19
CA PRO A 173 18.61 -8.62 -23.05
C PRO A 173 19.75 -8.45 -22.04
N HIS A 174 19.43 -8.60 -20.75
CA HIS A 174 20.43 -8.64 -19.69
C HIS A 174 21.45 -9.77 -19.95
N ARG A 175 22.70 -9.59 -19.51
CA ARG A 175 23.80 -10.55 -19.78
C ARG A 175 23.51 -11.97 -19.27
N TRP A 176 22.74 -12.07 -18.18
CA TRP A 176 22.31 -13.36 -17.64
C TRP A 176 21.33 -14.11 -18.55
N LEU A 177 20.55 -13.38 -19.35
CA LEU A 177 19.58 -13.95 -20.29
C LEU A 177 20.18 -14.21 -21.68
N THR A 178 21.36 -13.66 -21.98
CA THR A 178 22.10 -13.97 -23.21
C THR A 178 23.07 -15.12 -22.97
N SER A 179 22.79 -16.28 -23.56
CA SER A 179 23.81 -17.33 -23.73
C SER A 179 25.04 -16.75 -24.45
N ARG A 180 26.23 -17.24 -24.09
CA ARG A 180 27.56 -16.74 -24.50
C ARG A 180 27.87 -16.78 -26.01
N SER A 181 26.94 -17.16 -26.89
CA SER A 181 27.30 -17.62 -28.25
C SER A 181 26.34 -17.25 -29.39
N ALA A 182 25.44 -16.27 -29.28
CA ALA A 182 24.66 -15.86 -30.45
C ALA A 182 25.53 -15.01 -31.40
N PRO A 183 25.69 -15.37 -32.69
CA PRO A 183 26.30 -14.50 -33.67
C PRO A 183 25.48 -13.22 -33.78
N ASP A 184 26.12 -12.10 -33.47
CA ASP A 184 25.50 -10.78 -33.53
C ASP A 184 25.35 -10.41 -35.02
N VAL A 185 24.19 -10.70 -35.60
CA VAL A 185 23.84 -10.17 -36.94
C VAL A 185 23.66 -8.64 -36.88
N GLY A 186 23.86 -8.02 -35.72
CA GLY A 186 23.71 -6.60 -35.51
C GLY A 186 22.22 -6.28 -35.39
N PRO A 187 21.74 -5.74 -34.26
CA PRO A 187 20.42 -5.13 -34.24
C PRO A 187 20.31 -4.02 -35.30
N PRO A 188 19.09 -3.68 -35.77
CA PRO A 188 18.90 -2.58 -36.72
C PRO A 188 19.47 -1.25 -36.22
N VAL A 189 19.59 -1.07 -34.90
CA VAL A 189 20.38 -0.02 -34.23
C VAL A 189 21.25 -0.63 -33.13
N ALA A 190 22.45 -0.08 -32.90
CA ALA A 190 23.47 -0.65 -32.01
C ALA A 190 23.05 -0.84 -30.52
N TRP A 191 21.89 -0.37 -30.10
CA TRP A 191 21.43 -0.40 -28.71
C TRP A 191 20.11 -1.17 -28.50
N GLU A 192 19.50 -1.71 -29.57
CA GLU A 192 18.31 -2.58 -29.49
C GLU A 192 18.66 -4.07 -29.58
N ALA A 193 17.68 -4.92 -29.31
CA ALA A 193 17.71 -6.34 -29.66
C ALA A 193 17.24 -6.56 -31.11
N ALA A 194 17.82 -7.55 -31.79
CA ALA A 194 17.51 -7.85 -33.19
C ALA A 194 16.03 -8.24 -33.43
N ALA A 195 15.38 -8.86 -32.43
CA ALA A 195 13.99 -9.27 -32.51
C ALA A 195 13.24 -9.04 -31.20
N THR A 196 11.93 -8.76 -31.30
CA THR A 196 11.01 -8.82 -30.16
C THR A 196 10.70 -10.29 -29.84
N PRO A 197 10.77 -10.71 -28.56
CA PRO A 197 10.29 -12.03 -28.15
C PRO A 197 8.80 -12.20 -28.47
N THR A 198 8.41 -13.39 -28.91
CA THR A 198 7.02 -13.73 -29.27
C THR A 198 6.03 -13.61 -28.11
N TRP A 199 6.49 -13.76 -26.87
CA TRP A 199 5.66 -13.60 -25.66
C TRP A 199 5.36 -12.14 -25.33
N ARG A 200 6.13 -11.18 -25.86
CA ARG A 200 6.07 -9.78 -25.43
C ARG A 200 4.72 -9.10 -25.73
N PRO A 201 4.08 -9.30 -26.90
CA PRO A 201 2.73 -8.77 -27.15
C PRO A 201 1.71 -9.28 -26.14
N ALA A 202 1.73 -10.59 -25.83
CA ALA A 202 0.82 -11.19 -24.86
C ALA A 202 1.03 -10.59 -23.45
N VAL A 203 2.28 -10.45 -23.01
CA VAL A 203 2.59 -9.83 -21.70
C VAL A 203 2.22 -8.34 -21.67
N THR A 204 2.33 -7.63 -22.80
CA THR A 204 1.89 -6.23 -22.90
C THR A 204 0.38 -6.11 -22.76
N TRP A 205 -0.39 -7.02 -23.36
CA TRP A 205 -1.84 -7.09 -23.19
C TRP A 205 -2.24 -7.40 -21.75
N LEU A 206 -1.58 -8.37 -21.11
CA LEU A 206 -1.81 -8.69 -19.69
C LEU A 206 -1.47 -7.50 -18.78
N ALA A 207 -0.37 -6.80 -19.05
CA ALA A 207 0.00 -5.58 -18.33
C ALA A 207 -1.06 -4.49 -18.50
N ALA A 208 -1.68 -4.36 -19.69
CA ALA A 208 -2.71 -3.37 -19.94
C ALA A 208 -4.00 -3.69 -19.17
N LEU A 209 -4.42 -4.95 -19.16
CA LEU A 209 -5.53 -5.42 -18.34
C LEU A 209 -5.26 -5.20 -16.85
N ALA A 210 -4.05 -5.52 -16.38
CA ALA A 210 -3.65 -5.29 -14.99
C ALA A 210 -3.68 -3.80 -14.62
N CYS A 211 -3.20 -2.91 -15.49
CA CYS A 211 -3.29 -1.46 -15.26
C CYS A 211 -4.75 -0.97 -15.19
N GLY A 212 -5.60 -1.45 -16.10
CA GLY A 212 -7.02 -1.10 -16.13
C GLY A 212 -7.76 -1.57 -14.87
N LEU A 213 -7.60 -2.84 -14.50
CA LEU A 213 -8.18 -3.38 -13.26
C LEU A 213 -7.60 -2.71 -12.02
N GLY A 214 -6.30 -2.45 -12.01
CA GLY A 214 -5.63 -1.68 -10.96
C GLY A 214 -6.27 -0.31 -10.76
N GLY A 215 -6.50 0.42 -11.85
CA GLY A 215 -7.18 1.72 -11.82
C GLY A 215 -8.62 1.61 -11.31
N LEU A 216 -9.39 0.61 -11.75
CA LEU A 216 -10.77 0.43 -11.30
C LEU A 216 -10.87 0.04 -9.82
N PHE A 217 -10.02 -0.88 -9.34
CA PHE A 217 -10.00 -1.24 -7.92
C PHE A 217 -9.34 -0.18 -7.04
N GLY A 218 -8.37 0.57 -7.56
CA GLY A 218 -7.61 1.58 -6.82
C GLY A 218 -8.29 2.95 -6.74
N PHE A 219 -8.97 3.37 -7.81
CA PHE A 219 -9.54 4.71 -7.97
C PHE A 219 -10.93 4.72 -8.63
N GLY A 220 -11.51 3.56 -8.91
CA GLY A 220 -12.84 3.47 -9.52
C GLY A 220 -13.95 3.90 -8.55
N PRO A 221 -15.18 4.04 -9.08
CA PRO A 221 -16.35 4.35 -8.26
C PRO A 221 -16.50 3.35 -7.11
N SER A 222 -16.81 3.87 -5.94
CA SER A 222 -17.03 3.07 -4.75
C SER A 222 -18.29 3.47 -4.02
N THR A 223 -18.95 2.49 -3.42
CA THR A 223 -19.94 2.73 -2.37
C THR A 223 -19.24 2.61 -1.02
N THR A 224 -19.48 3.59 -0.14
CA THR A 224 -18.91 3.61 1.20
C THR A 224 -20.05 3.63 2.20
N GLU A 225 -20.04 2.69 3.12
CA GLU A 225 -20.90 2.66 4.29
C GLU A 225 -20.01 2.94 5.50
N SER A 226 -20.24 4.06 6.18
CA SER A 226 -19.48 4.45 7.36
C SER A 226 -20.41 4.60 8.55
N ARG A 227 -20.01 4.05 9.70
CA ARG A 227 -20.66 4.30 10.98
C ARG A 227 -19.85 5.36 11.73
N ALA A 228 -20.51 6.46 12.07
CA ALA A 228 -19.90 7.53 12.85
C ALA A 228 -19.66 7.06 14.30
N PRO A 229 -18.63 7.59 14.98
CA PRO A 229 -18.51 7.48 16.43
C PRO A 229 -19.82 7.88 17.11
N ALA A 230 -20.24 7.10 18.09
CA ALA A 230 -21.41 7.33 18.91
C ALA A 230 -21.03 7.26 20.39
N ASP A 231 -21.53 8.25 21.13
CA ASP A 231 -21.47 8.30 22.60
C ASP A 231 -22.82 7.86 23.16
N LEU A 232 -22.81 6.82 23.97
CA LEU A 232 -23.97 6.46 24.78
C LEU A 232 -23.71 6.87 26.21
N THR A 233 -24.49 7.83 26.68
CA THR A 233 -24.48 8.24 28.08
C THR A 233 -25.53 7.46 28.87
N CYS A 234 -25.18 7.06 30.09
CA CYS A 234 -26.14 6.43 31.00
C CYS A 234 -26.89 7.46 31.84
N ARG A 235 -27.97 7.04 32.49
CA ARG A 235 -28.71 7.83 33.49
C ARG A 235 -28.55 7.20 34.87
N MET A 236 -28.22 8.02 35.87
CA MET A 236 -28.20 7.58 37.27
C MET A 236 -29.57 7.09 37.71
N THR A 237 -29.62 5.91 38.34
CA THR A 237 -30.86 5.35 38.91
C THR A 237 -31.29 6.10 40.17
N THR A 238 -30.31 6.46 41.01
CA THR A 238 -30.46 7.38 42.14
C THR A 238 -29.20 8.23 42.28
N PRO A 239 -29.29 9.45 42.83
CA PRO A 239 -28.10 10.26 43.12
C PRO A 239 -27.14 9.52 44.05
N ASP A 240 -25.84 9.59 43.76
CA ASP A 240 -24.81 9.05 44.63
C ASP A 240 -24.32 10.15 45.59
N ALA A 241 -24.54 9.93 46.89
CA ALA A 241 -24.13 10.84 47.96
C ALA A 241 -22.76 10.46 48.55
N GLY A 242 -22.04 9.51 47.96
CA GLY A 242 -20.71 9.09 48.36
C GLY A 242 -19.64 10.17 48.22
N ALA A 243 -18.50 10.00 48.90
CA ALA A 243 -17.38 10.94 48.90
C ALA A 243 -16.74 11.16 47.51
N ALA A 244 -16.92 10.19 46.61
CA ALA A 244 -16.60 10.27 45.19
C ALA A 244 -17.81 9.80 44.36
N GLY A 245 -18.94 10.50 44.51
CA GLY A 245 -20.22 10.06 43.99
C GLY A 245 -20.24 9.98 42.47
N LEU A 246 -20.62 8.82 41.92
CA LEU A 246 -20.79 8.62 40.48
C LEU A 246 -21.82 9.61 39.92
N THR A 247 -21.43 10.33 38.86
CA THR A 247 -22.29 11.31 38.19
C THR A 247 -22.79 10.81 36.83
N GLY A 248 -22.03 9.92 36.21
CA GLY A 248 -22.36 9.33 34.93
C GLY A 248 -21.28 8.39 34.43
N ALA A 249 -21.54 7.79 33.29
CA ALA A 249 -20.58 7.05 32.51
C ALA A 249 -20.97 7.17 31.03
N THR A 250 -19.98 7.03 30.15
CA THR A 250 -20.16 7.10 28.69
C THR A 250 -19.50 5.90 28.04
N LEU A 251 -20.23 5.21 27.15
CA LEU A 251 -19.63 4.28 26.20
C LEU A 251 -19.29 5.03 24.91
N HIS A 252 -17.99 5.15 24.64
CA HIS A 252 -17.43 5.77 23.45
C HIS A 252 -17.05 4.70 22.42
N THR A 253 -17.46 4.91 21.17
CA THR A 253 -17.00 4.11 20.03
C THR A 253 -15.98 4.93 19.23
N SER A 254 -14.69 4.70 19.48
CA SER A 254 -13.60 5.57 18.99
C SER A 254 -13.29 5.42 17.49
N THR A 255 -13.60 4.25 16.91
CA THR A 255 -13.27 3.96 15.52
C THR A 255 -14.43 4.19 14.58
N MET A 256 -14.25 5.11 13.64
CA MET A 256 -15.05 5.15 12.41
C MET A 256 -14.83 3.84 11.65
N SER A 257 -15.74 2.88 11.86
CA SER A 257 -15.75 1.62 11.13
C SER A 257 -16.59 1.79 9.87
N GLY A 258 -16.13 1.19 8.79
CA GLY A 258 -16.86 1.26 7.54
C GLY A 258 -16.51 0.14 6.60
N GLN A 259 -17.28 0.04 5.54
CA GLN A 259 -16.97 -0.81 4.41
C GLN A 259 -16.96 0.04 3.14
N ILE A 260 -16.08 -0.33 2.23
CA ILE A 260 -16.03 0.25 0.90
C ILE A 260 -16.04 -0.88 -0.11
N THR A 261 -16.92 -0.73 -1.10
CA THR A 261 -17.11 -1.72 -2.15
C THR A 261 -16.72 -1.14 -3.50
N ARG A 262 -15.89 -1.87 -4.24
CA ARG A 262 -15.50 -1.55 -5.63
C ARG A 262 -15.65 -2.79 -6.48
N LEU A 263 -16.34 -2.67 -7.61
CA LEU A 263 -16.60 -3.80 -8.53
C LEU A 263 -17.15 -5.07 -7.81
N GLY A 264 -17.99 -4.89 -6.80
CA GLY A 264 -18.56 -5.99 -6.02
C GLY A 264 -17.62 -6.63 -4.98
N VAL A 265 -16.38 -6.13 -4.83
CA VAL A 265 -15.46 -6.55 -3.78
C VAL A 265 -15.53 -5.56 -2.63
N THR A 266 -15.93 -6.06 -1.45
CA THR A 266 -16.10 -5.27 -0.23
C THR A 266 -14.91 -5.40 0.70
N ARG A 267 -14.46 -4.27 1.24
CA ARG A 267 -13.27 -4.15 2.09
C ARG A 267 -13.58 -3.31 3.31
N LEU A 268 -13.03 -3.69 4.46
CA LEU A 268 -13.16 -2.90 5.69
C LEU A 268 -12.29 -1.63 5.60
N LEU A 269 -12.89 -0.51 5.99
CA LEU A 269 -12.25 0.78 6.26
C LEU A 269 -12.06 0.91 7.77
N GLY A 270 -10.82 1.18 8.19
CA GLY A 270 -10.41 1.21 9.60
C GLY A 270 -9.90 -0.16 10.08
N GLU A 271 -9.19 -0.16 11.21
CA GLU A 271 -8.99 -1.39 11.96
C GLU A 271 -10.37 -1.95 12.39
N PRO A 272 -10.52 -3.28 12.53
CA PRO A 272 -11.73 -3.84 13.14
C PRO A 272 -11.98 -3.10 14.47
N PRO A 273 -13.25 -2.86 14.86
CA PRO A 273 -13.57 -2.03 16.03
C PRO A 273 -12.78 -2.51 17.26
N GLN A 274 -11.74 -1.76 17.56
CA GLN A 274 -10.93 -1.74 18.77
C GLN A 274 -11.02 -0.26 19.14
N ASP A 275 -11.80 0.19 20.11
CA ASP A 275 -12.24 -0.43 21.35
C ASP A 275 -13.50 0.32 21.78
N VAL A 276 -14.59 -0.39 22.10
CA VAL A 276 -15.67 0.29 22.82
C VAL A 276 -15.11 0.62 24.20
N THR A 277 -15.09 1.89 24.52
CA THR A 277 -14.38 2.40 25.67
C THR A 277 -15.41 2.96 26.64
N ALA A 278 -15.42 2.47 27.88
CA ALA A 278 -16.24 3.05 28.94
C ALA A 278 -15.43 4.09 29.71
N THR A 279 -16.00 5.28 29.90
CA THR A 279 -15.46 6.33 30.77
C THR A 279 -16.42 6.57 31.93
N TRP A 280 -15.89 6.74 33.14
CA TRP A 280 -16.69 7.05 34.34
C TRP A 280 -16.45 8.48 34.76
N ASP A 281 -17.55 9.17 35.06
CA ASP A 281 -17.55 10.55 35.55
C ASP A 281 -18.03 10.55 37.01
N TRP A 282 -17.23 11.06 37.94
CA TRP A 282 -17.61 11.18 39.35
C TRP A 282 -17.30 12.58 39.90
N SER A 283 -17.99 12.92 40.98
CA SER A 283 -17.78 14.16 41.72
C SER A 283 -17.03 13.87 43.03
N GLY A 284 -16.09 14.72 43.44
CA GLY A 284 -15.31 14.54 44.67
C GLY A 284 -13.85 14.15 44.40
N ILE A 285 -13.11 13.86 45.47
CA ILE A 285 -11.67 13.57 45.41
C ILE A 285 -11.44 12.15 45.92
N LEU A 286 -10.85 11.30 45.08
CA LEU A 286 -10.40 9.97 45.45
C LEU A 286 -8.96 10.05 46.00
N SER A 287 -8.70 9.34 47.09
CA SER A 287 -7.37 9.24 47.68
C SER A 287 -6.53 8.18 46.96
N GLN A 288 -5.20 8.33 46.98
CA GLN A 288 -4.29 7.28 46.48
C GLN A 288 -4.39 5.97 47.29
N ASN A 289 -4.94 6.02 48.50
CA ASN A 289 -5.13 4.85 49.36
C ASN A 289 -6.49 4.17 49.15
N ASP A 290 -7.38 4.75 48.34
CA ASP A 290 -8.69 4.14 48.08
C ASP A 290 -8.54 2.99 47.08
N GLU A 291 -9.09 1.83 47.43
CA GLU A 291 -9.24 0.72 46.49
C GLU A 291 -10.46 0.98 45.63
N VAL A 292 -10.22 1.22 44.33
CA VAL A 292 -11.28 1.58 43.39
C VAL A 292 -11.41 0.52 42.30
N THR A 293 -12.60 -0.05 42.21
CA THR A 293 -12.98 -0.98 41.14
C THR A 293 -14.05 -0.32 40.28
N LEU A 294 -13.80 -0.22 38.99
CA LEU A 294 -14.81 0.15 38.01
C LEU A 294 -15.52 -1.11 37.54
N ARG A 295 -16.85 -1.09 37.60
CA ARG A 295 -17.67 -2.21 37.18
C ARG A 295 -18.58 -1.80 36.04
N LEU A 296 -18.53 -2.59 34.98
CA LEU A 296 -19.45 -2.53 33.86
C LEU A 296 -20.21 -3.84 33.77
N VAL A 297 -21.54 -3.75 33.73
CA VAL A 297 -22.43 -4.88 33.50
C VAL A 297 -23.13 -4.65 32.17
N VAL A 298 -23.03 -5.61 31.25
CA VAL A 298 -23.71 -5.57 29.95
C VAL A 298 -24.78 -6.65 29.96
N THR A 299 -26.00 -6.32 29.57
CA THR A 299 -27.16 -7.24 29.58
C THR A 299 -27.80 -7.32 28.20
N GLY A 300 -27.82 -8.52 27.64
CA GLY A 300 -28.44 -8.80 26.35
C GLY A 300 -29.98 -8.81 26.41
N ALA A 301 -30.61 -8.82 25.24
CA ALA A 301 -32.05 -8.93 25.03
C ALA A 301 -32.63 -10.24 25.59
N ASP A 302 -31.81 -11.28 25.69
CA ASP A 302 -32.17 -12.56 26.31
C ASP A 302 -32.09 -12.53 27.85
N GLY A 303 -31.67 -11.41 28.42
CA GLY A 303 -31.48 -11.22 29.86
C GLY A 303 -30.18 -11.80 30.41
N THR A 304 -29.28 -12.30 29.55
CA THR A 304 -27.95 -12.74 30.00
C THR A 304 -27.07 -11.52 30.28
N SER A 305 -26.37 -11.53 31.40
CA SER A 305 -25.48 -10.43 31.81
C SER A 305 -24.03 -10.89 31.91
N SER A 306 -23.10 -10.08 31.41
CA SER A 306 -21.66 -10.20 31.63
C SER A 306 -21.17 -9.05 32.50
N THR A 307 -20.19 -9.32 33.37
CA THR A 307 -19.60 -8.33 34.28
C THR A 307 -18.11 -8.18 33.99
N HIS A 308 -17.67 -6.94 33.90
CA HIS A 308 -16.29 -6.56 33.61
C HIS A 308 -15.83 -5.58 34.69
N ASP A 309 -14.82 -6.02 35.45
CA ASP A 309 -14.25 -5.24 36.55
C ASP A 309 -12.82 -4.82 36.20
N LEU A 310 -12.48 -3.55 36.42
CA LEU A 310 -11.14 -3.00 36.28
C LEU A 310 -10.69 -2.46 37.65
N LEU A 311 -9.67 -3.11 38.22
CA LEU A 311 -9.01 -2.66 39.44
C LEU A 311 -8.02 -1.54 39.11
N SER A 312 -8.23 -0.37 39.69
CA SER A 312 -7.34 0.78 39.53
C SER A 312 -6.49 0.96 40.78
N GLY A 313 -5.18 0.71 40.67
CA GLY A 313 -4.21 0.95 41.74
C GLY A 313 -3.69 2.39 41.68
N GLY A 314 -4.27 3.29 42.48
CA GLY A 314 -3.83 4.67 42.62
C GLY A 314 -4.30 5.59 41.49
N ILE A 315 -5.19 6.53 41.82
CA ILE A 315 -5.87 7.38 40.82
C ILE A 315 -5.14 8.72 40.67
N SER A 316 -4.82 9.09 39.43
CA SER A 316 -4.59 10.48 39.02
C SER A 316 -5.90 11.08 38.51
N THR A 317 -6.23 12.30 38.94
CA THR A 317 -7.41 13.07 38.52
C THR A 317 -7.55 13.20 37.00
N GLY A 318 -8.76 12.97 36.47
CA GLY A 318 -9.11 13.13 35.06
C GLY A 318 -9.36 11.80 34.38
N ASP A 319 -10.62 11.38 34.37
CA ASP A 319 -11.25 10.30 33.58
C ASP A 319 -10.58 8.91 33.64
N MET A 320 -11.23 7.98 34.35
CA MET A 320 -10.84 6.57 34.28
C MET A 320 -11.54 5.88 33.11
N THR A 321 -10.74 5.17 32.33
CA THR A 321 -11.13 4.59 31.05
C THR A 321 -10.94 3.08 31.09
N MET A 322 -11.96 2.31 30.71
CA MET A 322 -11.90 0.85 30.54
C MET A 322 -12.14 0.49 29.08
N MET A 323 -11.21 -0.25 28.47
CA MET A 323 -11.44 -0.87 27.17
C MET A 323 -12.31 -2.11 27.32
N ILE A 324 -13.40 -2.19 26.56
CA ILE A 324 -14.32 -3.32 26.58
C ILE A 324 -13.94 -4.27 25.44
N PRO A 325 -13.67 -5.55 25.74
CA PRO A 325 -13.42 -6.55 24.71
C PRO A 325 -14.59 -6.65 23.72
N SER A 326 -14.28 -6.67 22.42
CA SER A 326 -15.32 -6.67 21.36
C SER A 326 -16.26 -7.89 21.39
N ASP A 327 -15.84 -9.00 21.98
CA ASP A 327 -16.63 -10.21 22.21
C ASP A 327 -17.69 -10.04 23.30
N ALA A 328 -17.45 -9.18 24.29
CA ALA A 328 -18.43 -8.86 25.34
C ALA A 328 -19.69 -8.17 24.79
N LEU A 329 -19.58 -7.57 23.59
CA LEU A 329 -20.67 -6.87 22.93
C LEU A 329 -21.33 -7.69 21.80
N ARG A 330 -20.85 -8.90 21.52
CA ARG A 330 -21.41 -9.75 20.47
C ARG A 330 -22.63 -10.52 20.95
N GLY A 331 -23.65 -10.58 20.10
CA GLY A 331 -24.82 -11.44 20.34
C GLY A 331 -25.81 -10.91 21.37
N LEU A 332 -25.66 -9.66 21.83
CA LEU A 332 -26.55 -9.04 22.81
C LEU A 332 -27.99 -8.85 22.30
N GLY A 333 -28.23 -8.88 21.00
CA GLY A 333 -29.55 -8.61 20.41
C GLY A 333 -29.94 -7.13 20.46
N ASP A 334 -31.22 -6.84 20.16
CA ASP A 334 -31.79 -5.50 20.17
C ASP A 334 -33.19 -5.54 20.82
N PRO A 335 -33.47 -4.77 21.89
CA PRO A 335 -32.57 -3.86 22.60
C PRO A 335 -31.69 -4.57 23.63
N TRP A 336 -30.58 -3.94 24.00
CA TRP A 336 -29.72 -4.37 25.11
C TRP A 336 -29.45 -3.19 26.06
N SER A 337 -28.97 -3.47 27.26
CA SER A 337 -28.69 -2.44 28.28
C SER A 337 -27.34 -2.64 28.95
N TRP A 338 -26.84 -1.58 29.56
CA TRP A 338 -25.62 -1.62 30.34
C TRP A 338 -25.77 -0.79 31.61
N ALA A 339 -25.03 -1.21 32.64
CA ALA A 339 -24.95 -0.52 33.91
C ALA A 339 -23.49 -0.31 34.28
N ALA A 340 -23.18 0.91 34.72
CA ALA A 340 -21.86 1.28 35.21
C ALA A 340 -21.97 1.65 36.69
N SER A 341 -21.08 1.10 37.52
CA SER A 341 -20.94 1.43 38.93
C SER A 341 -19.46 1.59 39.30
N ILE A 342 -19.22 2.26 40.44
CA ILE A 342 -17.90 2.37 41.05
C ILE A 342 -17.94 1.75 42.44
N ILE A 343 -16.95 0.94 42.77
CA ILE A 343 -16.80 0.31 44.08
C ILE A 343 -15.58 0.92 44.75
N ILE A 344 -15.80 1.59 45.88
CA ILE A 344 -14.76 2.28 46.63
C ILE A 344 -14.66 1.63 48.00
N ASN A 345 -13.50 1.05 48.31
CA ASN A 345 -13.25 0.37 49.59
C ASN A 345 -14.35 -0.66 49.95
N GLY A 346 -14.85 -1.37 48.93
CA GLY A 346 -15.91 -2.39 49.07
C GLY A 346 -17.35 -1.87 49.08
N VAL A 347 -17.57 -0.55 48.97
CA VAL A 347 -18.91 0.04 48.88
C VAL A 347 -19.22 0.38 47.42
N GLU A 348 -20.27 -0.24 46.87
CA GLU A 348 -20.71 -0.02 45.48
C GLU A 348 -21.68 1.17 45.39
N SER A 349 -21.46 2.04 44.41
CA SER A 349 -22.34 3.16 44.09
C SER A 349 -23.69 2.69 43.52
N PRO A 350 -24.75 3.51 43.58
CA PRO A 350 -25.91 3.32 42.71
C PRO A 350 -25.48 3.23 41.24
N PRO A 351 -26.04 2.29 40.45
CA PRO A 351 -25.64 2.12 39.07
C PRO A 351 -26.22 3.23 38.18
N CYS A 352 -25.44 3.61 37.18
CA CYS A 352 -25.88 4.41 36.05
C CYS A 352 -26.26 3.48 34.91
N VAL A 353 -27.49 3.57 34.39
CA VAL A 353 -28.02 2.62 33.40
C VAL A 353 -28.23 3.30 32.05
N GLY A 354 -27.69 2.69 30.99
CA GLY A 354 -27.91 3.08 29.61
C GLY A 354 -28.66 1.98 28.85
N ASN A 355 -29.56 2.38 27.95
CA ASN A 355 -30.29 1.47 27.07
C ASN A 355 -29.90 1.74 25.62
N VAL A 356 -29.78 0.67 24.84
CA VAL A 356 -29.35 0.74 23.45
C VAL A 356 -30.40 0.07 22.58
N SER A 357 -30.91 0.85 21.64
CA SER A 357 -31.87 0.40 20.63
C SER A 357 -31.26 0.57 19.24
N GLY A 358 -31.32 -0.48 18.41
CA GLY A 358 -30.65 -0.56 17.12
C GLY A 358 -29.26 -1.18 17.18
N SER A 359 -28.61 -1.34 16.03
CA SER A 359 -27.26 -1.93 15.96
C SER A 359 -26.21 -0.91 16.40
N PHE A 360 -25.60 -1.15 17.58
CA PHE A 360 -24.51 -0.34 18.13
C PHE A 360 -23.12 -0.89 17.81
N THR A 361 -23.03 -2.17 17.43
CA THR A 361 -21.81 -2.87 17.02
C THR A 361 -21.70 -2.98 15.51
#